data_AF-A0ABC8S332-F1
#
_entry.id   AF-A0ABC8S332-F1
#
_cell.length_a   1.000
_cell.length_b   1.000
_cell.length_c   1.000
_cell.angle_alpha   90.00
_cell.angle_beta   90.00
_cell.angle_gamma   90.00
#
_symmetry.space_group_name_H-M   'P 1'
#
loop_
_entity.id
_entity.type
_entity.pdbx_description
1 polymer ?
#
loop_
_entity_poly.entity_id
_entity_poly.type
_entity_poly.pdbx_seq_one_letter_code
_entity_poly.pdbx_strand_id
1 'polypeptide(L)'
;MMSGRRRRRRGVFLLVSQRFLLLIVLCVTSRCCKAQQKNDQNCTSSCGNIHDIHYPFRLEDDPQHCGLPDYQLACNNNRTILYLKTDPYAGYDYKFNYSYYVEAITYDNFSIRLVDPGLDKDNCSSLSIQSVSPYALYFGFSTNPVNRSGYVDASFCDKRNTTSTSNTTSPSPLQNHNYVVREDMDISQLEDSCSIGNMVMTSANILWPATEGNISFSDLYDGLAYGFELLWYRVYCGQCEARGGYCLLGFEDNVVHCSGGGARTNTRTRIRNILRNVLLGEHI
;
A
#
# COMPACT_ATOMS: atom_id res chain seq x y z
N MET A 1 -10.34 87.75 -6.02
CA MET A 1 -10.64 86.72 -4.99
C MET A 1 -11.51 85.66 -5.66
N MET A 2 -11.28 84.34 -5.65
CA MET A 2 -10.35 83.47 -4.93
C MET A 2 -9.93 82.33 -5.87
N SER A 3 -8.64 81.98 -5.85
CA SER A 3 -8.09 80.74 -6.40
C SER A 3 -7.52 79.94 -5.23
N GLY A 4 -8.02 78.73 -4.99
CA GLY A 4 -7.57 77.94 -3.85
C GLY A 4 -8.31 76.63 -3.62
N ARG A 5 -8.15 75.65 -4.52
CA ARG A 5 -8.55 74.24 -4.25
C ARG A 5 -7.89 73.25 -5.24
N ARG A 6 -6.56 73.24 -5.37
CA ARG A 6 -5.84 72.23 -6.18
C ARG A 6 -4.60 71.57 -5.56
N ARG A 7 -4.18 71.94 -4.34
CA ARG A 7 -2.97 71.39 -3.70
C ARG A 7 -3.17 70.16 -2.79
N ARG A 8 -4.39 69.88 -2.30
CA ARG A 8 -4.61 68.84 -1.27
C ARG A 8 -4.74 67.40 -1.79
N ARG A 9 -5.08 67.20 -3.07
CA ARG A 9 -5.24 65.85 -3.66
C ARG A 9 -3.93 65.20 -4.12
N ARG A 10 -2.92 65.98 -4.51
CA ARG A 10 -1.62 65.46 -4.97
C ARG A 10 -0.80 64.80 -3.85
N GLY A 11 -0.85 65.34 -2.63
CA GLY A 11 -0.13 64.78 -1.47
C GLY A 11 -0.69 63.43 -1.00
N VAL A 12 -2.00 63.22 -1.09
CA VAL A 12 -2.64 61.94 -0.69
C VAL A 12 -2.33 60.83 -1.69
N PHE A 13 -2.36 61.12 -3.00
CA PHE A 13 -2.00 60.15 -4.05
C PHE A 13 -0.53 59.69 -3.97
N LEU A 14 0.39 60.61 -3.64
CA LEU A 14 1.81 60.29 -3.48
C LEU A 14 2.05 59.35 -2.27
N LEU A 15 1.38 59.60 -1.13
CA LEU A 15 1.49 58.75 0.05
C LEU A 15 0.89 57.35 -0.15
N VAL A 16 -0.21 57.24 -0.92
CA VAL A 16 -0.80 55.95 -1.29
C VAL A 16 0.15 55.18 -2.22
N SER A 17 0.76 55.85 -3.21
CA SER A 17 1.72 55.22 -4.13
C SER A 17 2.96 54.68 -3.41
N GLN A 18 3.47 55.40 -2.40
CA GLN A 18 4.65 55.02 -1.64
C GLN A 18 4.38 53.85 -0.69
N ARG A 19 3.19 53.79 -0.08
CA ARG A 19 2.75 52.62 0.71
C ARG A 19 2.49 51.40 -0.16
N PHE A 20 1.98 51.59 -1.37
CA PHE A 20 1.76 50.50 -2.34
C PHE A 20 3.09 49.94 -2.86
N LEU A 21 4.07 50.80 -3.16
CA LEU A 21 5.43 50.38 -3.52
C LEU A 21 6.12 49.62 -2.38
N LEU A 22 5.98 50.06 -1.12
CA LEU A 22 6.51 49.36 0.05
C LEU A 22 5.88 47.97 0.24
N LEU A 23 4.57 47.82 -0.03
CA LEU A 23 3.87 46.54 0.02
C LEU A 23 4.31 45.58 -1.10
N ILE A 24 4.54 46.10 -2.31
CA ILE A 24 5.08 45.32 -3.43
C ILE A 24 6.52 44.89 -3.13
N VAL A 25 7.36 45.78 -2.60
CA VAL A 25 8.72 45.42 -2.17
C VAL A 25 8.66 44.37 -1.05
N LEU A 26 7.78 44.50 -0.06
CA LEU A 26 7.59 43.47 0.96
C LEU A 26 7.14 42.12 0.36
N CYS A 27 6.24 42.14 -0.64
CA CYS A 27 5.78 40.92 -1.33
C CYS A 27 6.88 40.29 -2.22
N VAL A 28 7.78 41.09 -2.79
CA VAL A 28 8.90 40.61 -3.60
C VAL A 28 10.07 40.14 -2.70
N THR A 29 10.23 40.72 -1.51
CA THR A 29 11.18 40.27 -0.48
C THR A 29 10.64 39.15 0.41
N SER A 30 9.33 38.87 0.35
CA SER A 30 8.76 37.61 0.77
C SER A 30 9.39 36.55 -0.12
N ARG A 31 10.54 36.05 0.34
CA ARG A 31 11.08 34.79 -0.11
C ARG A 31 9.91 33.83 -0.06
N CYS A 32 9.38 33.46 -1.23
CA CYS A 32 8.69 32.19 -1.35
C CYS A 32 9.57 31.22 -0.59
N CYS A 33 8.98 30.49 0.36
CA CYS A 33 9.65 29.40 1.02
C CYS A 33 10.08 28.41 -0.08
N LYS A 34 11.24 28.65 -0.69
CA LYS A 34 12.08 27.57 -1.16
C LYS A 34 12.31 26.81 0.12
N ALA A 35 11.65 25.66 0.25
CA ALA A 35 12.03 24.67 1.22
C ALA A 35 13.53 24.48 1.02
N GLN A 36 14.30 25.09 1.91
CA GLN A 36 15.73 25.00 1.91
C GLN A 36 15.98 23.54 2.24
N GLN A 37 16.39 22.75 1.25
CA GLN A 37 17.02 21.45 1.48
C GLN A 37 18.17 21.74 2.42
N LYS A 38 17.90 21.58 3.72
CA LYS A 38 18.91 21.62 4.76
C LYS A 38 19.78 20.42 4.47
N ASN A 39 20.99 20.69 3.99
CA ASN A 39 22.21 19.89 4.10
C ASN A 39 21.91 18.44 4.52
N ASP A 40 21.90 17.52 3.55
CA ASP A 40 21.69 16.09 3.75
C ASP A 40 22.65 15.56 4.83
N GLN A 41 22.21 15.55 6.08
CA GLN A 41 22.79 14.69 7.10
C GLN A 41 22.42 13.27 6.66
N ASN A 42 23.37 12.59 6.02
CA ASN A 42 23.31 11.24 5.47
C ASN A 42 22.07 10.43 5.90
N CYS A 43 20.96 10.57 5.18
CA CYS A 43 19.66 9.95 5.48
C CYS A 43 19.51 8.58 4.80
N THR A 44 20.60 7.85 4.74
CA THR A 44 20.67 6.50 4.15
C THR A 44 21.01 5.52 5.25
N SER A 45 20.18 4.50 5.39
CA SER A 45 20.29 3.45 6.39
C SER A 45 20.16 2.08 5.76
N SER A 46 20.49 1.03 6.51
CA SER A 46 20.42 -0.36 6.03
C SER A 46 19.99 -1.30 7.14
N CYS A 47 19.27 -2.37 6.79
CA CYS A 47 18.92 -3.45 7.70
C CYS A 47 18.82 -4.78 6.92
N GLY A 48 19.54 -5.81 7.36
CA GLY A 48 19.53 -7.11 6.68
C GLY A 48 20.01 -7.00 5.24
N ASN A 49 19.19 -7.50 4.32
CA ASN A 49 19.43 -7.48 2.88
C ASN A 49 19.04 -6.15 2.21
N ILE A 50 18.45 -5.20 2.96
CA ILE A 50 18.04 -3.90 2.44
C ILE A 50 19.13 -2.88 2.78
N HIS A 51 19.92 -2.48 1.79
CA HIS A 51 21.13 -1.68 1.99
C HIS A 51 20.97 -0.18 1.75
N ASP A 52 19.89 0.25 1.09
CA ASP A 52 19.68 1.65 0.68
C ASP A 52 18.28 2.14 1.10
N ILE A 53 18.05 2.21 2.41
CA ILE A 53 16.81 2.72 2.99
C ILE A 53 16.93 4.24 3.10
N HIS A 54 16.14 4.94 2.31
CA HIS A 54 16.03 6.40 2.34
C HIS A 54 14.59 6.85 2.04
N TYR A 55 14.38 8.17 2.06
CA TYR A 55 13.10 8.81 1.81
C TYR A 55 12.36 8.16 0.62
N PRO A 56 11.07 7.79 0.76
CA PRO A 56 10.19 8.15 1.87
C PRO A 56 10.32 7.25 3.10
N PHE A 57 10.99 6.11 2.99
CA PHE A 57 11.17 5.17 4.07
C PHE A 57 12.25 5.66 5.05
N ARG A 58 12.13 5.21 6.30
CA ARG A 58 13.17 5.38 7.31
C ARG A 58 13.08 4.25 8.34
N LEU A 59 14.19 3.86 8.94
CA LEU A 59 14.20 2.97 10.09
C LEU A 59 13.62 3.68 11.32
N GLU A 60 13.24 2.91 12.34
CA GLU A 60 12.68 3.46 13.56
C GLU A 60 13.62 4.45 14.26
N ASP A 61 14.91 4.10 14.30
CA ASP A 61 15.99 4.86 14.91
C ASP A 61 16.55 5.98 14.03
N ASP A 62 16.12 6.06 12.77
CA ASP A 62 16.55 7.14 11.87
C ASP A 62 16.00 8.50 12.32
N PRO A 63 16.76 9.59 12.12
CA PRO A 63 16.27 10.93 12.39
C PRO A 63 14.91 11.20 11.73
N GLN A 64 14.04 11.90 12.45
CA GLN A 64 12.66 12.19 11.99
C GLN A 64 12.56 12.93 10.65
N HIS A 65 13.65 13.57 10.20
CA HIS A 65 13.69 14.29 8.93
C HIS A 65 14.07 13.40 7.73
N CYS A 66 14.52 12.17 7.95
CA CYS A 66 15.01 11.28 6.88
C CYS A 66 13.90 10.53 6.13
N GLY A 67 12.68 10.50 6.65
CA GLY A 67 11.56 9.82 6.03
C GLY A 67 10.22 10.27 6.59
N LEU A 68 9.14 9.67 6.10
CA LEU A 68 7.79 10.01 6.52
C LEU A 68 7.35 9.16 7.72
N PRO A 69 6.57 9.71 8.66
CA PRO A 69 6.08 8.95 9.82
C PRO A 69 5.27 7.70 9.44
N ASP A 70 4.50 7.77 8.35
CA ASP A 70 3.70 6.63 7.88
C ASP A 70 4.52 5.57 7.17
N TYR A 71 5.79 5.85 6.82
CA TYR A 71 6.70 4.98 6.04
C TYR A 71 7.87 4.46 6.89
N GLN A 72 7.64 4.33 8.19
CA GLN A 72 8.63 3.82 9.12
C GLN A 72 8.74 2.30 9.00
N LEU A 73 9.98 1.81 8.91
CA LEU A 73 10.33 0.39 8.89
C LEU A 73 11.00 0.01 10.21
N ALA A 74 10.70 -1.17 10.72
CA ALA A 74 11.42 -1.73 11.85
C ALA A 74 12.59 -2.61 11.37
N CYS A 75 13.62 -2.73 12.21
CA CYS A 75 14.73 -3.63 11.99
C CYS A 75 14.89 -4.52 13.23
N ASN A 76 14.57 -5.81 13.10
CA ASN A 76 14.69 -6.75 14.22
C ASN A 76 15.52 -7.96 13.77
N ASN A 77 16.53 -8.34 14.55
CA ASN A 77 17.40 -9.48 14.25
C ASN A 77 17.95 -9.50 12.80
N ASN A 78 18.41 -8.33 12.32
CA ASN A 78 18.90 -8.16 10.94
C ASN A 78 17.83 -8.44 9.85
N ARG A 79 16.55 -8.24 10.18
CA ARG A 79 15.42 -8.39 9.26
C ARG A 79 14.59 -7.11 9.25
N THR A 80 14.38 -6.56 8.06
CA THR A 80 13.52 -5.38 7.83
C THR A 80 12.05 -5.79 7.85
N ILE A 81 11.24 -5.08 8.62
CA ILE A 81 9.82 -5.38 8.85
C ILE A 81 8.98 -4.14 8.55
N LEU A 82 7.89 -4.33 7.79
CA LEU A 82 6.84 -3.34 7.60
C LEU A 82 5.63 -3.72 8.45
N TYR A 83 5.14 -2.77 9.24
CA TYR A 83 3.89 -2.92 9.98
C TYR A 83 2.74 -2.20 9.26
N LEU A 84 1.80 -2.97 8.73
CA LEU A 84 0.56 -2.44 8.15
C LEU A 84 -0.53 -2.42 9.22
N LYS A 85 -1.19 -1.27 9.39
CA LYS A 85 -2.26 -1.08 10.37
C LYS A 85 -3.55 -0.80 9.62
N THR A 86 -4.61 -1.56 9.78
CA THR A 86 -5.88 -1.21 9.14
C THR A 86 -6.63 -0.17 9.95
N ASP A 87 -7.28 0.76 9.27
CA ASP A 87 -8.25 1.64 9.91
C ASP A 87 -9.60 0.92 10.04
N PRO A 88 -10.41 1.25 11.07
CA PRO A 88 -11.75 0.71 11.25
C PRO A 88 -12.59 0.89 9.97
N TYR A 89 -13.01 -0.21 9.35
CA TYR A 89 -13.93 -0.15 8.21
C TYR A 89 -15.37 -0.05 8.72
N ALA A 90 -16.11 0.95 8.21
CA ALA A 90 -17.57 1.05 8.32
C ALA A 90 -18.17 0.81 9.72
N GLY A 91 -17.61 1.44 10.77
CA GLY A 91 -18.21 1.45 12.11
C GLY A 91 -17.90 0.22 12.99
N TYR A 92 -17.06 -0.71 12.52
CA TYR A 92 -16.55 -1.81 13.32
C TYR A 92 -15.17 -1.47 13.90
N ASP A 93 -15.02 -1.52 15.22
CA ASP A 93 -13.77 -1.22 15.96
C ASP A 93 -12.76 -2.38 15.90
N TYR A 94 -12.55 -2.96 14.71
CA TYR A 94 -11.51 -3.96 14.49
C TYR A 94 -10.31 -3.29 13.83
N LYS A 95 -9.19 -3.32 14.55
CA LYS A 95 -7.87 -2.86 14.07
C LYS A 95 -6.96 -4.07 13.95
N PHE A 96 -6.51 -4.34 12.73
CA PHE A 96 -5.52 -5.37 12.48
C PHE A 96 -4.14 -4.73 12.35
N ASN A 97 -3.14 -5.38 12.95
CA ASN A 97 -1.74 -5.05 12.75
C ASN A 97 -1.09 -6.26 12.08
N TYR A 98 -0.68 -6.09 10.83
CA TYR A 98 0.05 -7.11 10.08
C TYR A 98 1.52 -6.73 10.06
N SER A 99 2.40 -7.73 10.21
CA SER A 99 3.83 -7.57 10.07
C SER A 99 4.29 -8.36 8.86
N TYR A 100 4.95 -7.69 7.92
CA TYR A 100 5.52 -8.32 6.74
C TYR A 100 7.03 -8.14 6.72
N TYR A 101 7.74 -9.15 6.23
CA TYR A 101 9.15 -9.00 5.92
C TYR A 101 9.33 -8.23 4.61
N VAL A 102 10.25 -7.27 4.61
CA VAL A 102 10.60 -6.52 3.41
C VAL A 102 11.73 -7.25 2.68
N GLU A 103 11.44 -7.69 1.46
CA GLU A 103 12.41 -8.40 0.61
C GLU A 103 13.10 -7.48 -0.40
N ALA A 104 12.45 -6.40 -0.83
CA ALA A 104 13.04 -5.42 -1.72
C ALA A 104 12.32 -4.07 -1.62
N ILE A 105 13.05 -2.98 -1.83
CA ILE A 105 12.50 -1.63 -2.05
C ILE A 105 13.08 -1.15 -3.37
N THR A 106 12.19 -0.82 -4.32
CA THR A 106 12.58 -0.33 -5.65
C THR A 106 12.11 1.10 -5.80
N TYR A 107 13.07 2.02 -5.92
CA TYR A 107 12.82 3.46 -5.99
C TYR A 107 12.39 3.95 -7.36
N ASP A 108 12.88 3.33 -8.44
CA ASP A 108 12.59 3.75 -9.81
C ASP A 108 11.13 3.55 -10.24
N ASN A 109 10.44 2.55 -9.66
CA ASN A 109 9.04 2.22 -9.98
C ASN A 109 8.12 2.26 -8.75
N PHE A 110 8.59 2.86 -7.65
CA PHE A 110 7.85 3.03 -6.41
C PHE A 110 7.26 1.74 -5.83
N SER A 111 8.00 0.62 -5.88
CA SER A 111 7.56 -0.67 -5.35
C SER A 111 8.25 -1.04 -4.04
N ILE A 112 7.53 -1.72 -3.16
CA ILE A 112 8.09 -2.43 -2.01
C ILE A 112 7.55 -3.86 -2.01
N ARG A 113 8.45 -4.85 -1.99
CA ARG A 113 8.10 -6.27 -2.00
C ARG A 113 8.09 -6.84 -0.59
N LEU A 114 7.00 -7.51 -0.25
CA LEU A 114 6.65 -7.96 1.09
C LEU A 114 6.35 -9.46 1.09
N VAL A 115 6.83 -10.17 2.12
CA VAL A 115 6.54 -11.59 2.35
C VAL A 115 5.91 -11.76 3.73
N ASP A 116 4.88 -12.61 3.81
CA ASP A 116 4.27 -12.99 5.09
C ASP A 116 5.25 -13.84 5.92
N PRO A 117 5.63 -13.43 7.15
CA PRO A 117 6.53 -14.19 8.00
C PRO A 117 5.98 -15.56 8.43
N GLY A 118 4.67 -15.77 8.36
CA GLY A 118 3.99 -17.02 8.70
C GLY A 118 3.98 -18.06 7.60
N LEU A 119 4.50 -17.77 6.40
CA LEU A 119 4.63 -18.75 5.32
C LEU A 119 5.71 -19.78 5.64
N ASP A 120 5.30 -20.94 6.15
CA ASP A 120 6.16 -22.12 6.29
C ASP A 120 5.98 -23.03 5.06
N LYS A 121 7.09 -23.51 4.51
CA LYS A 121 7.18 -24.27 3.25
C LYS A 121 6.35 -25.55 3.23
N ASP A 122 6.12 -26.11 4.41
CA ASP A 122 5.45 -27.39 4.59
C ASP A 122 4.12 -27.26 5.36
N ASN A 123 3.70 -26.04 5.68
CA ASN A 123 2.56 -25.83 6.57
C ASN A 123 1.74 -24.59 6.17
N CYS A 124 0.67 -24.79 5.40
CA CYS A 124 -0.27 -23.71 5.10
C CYS A 124 -1.17 -23.35 6.30
N SER A 125 -1.06 -24.06 7.43
CA SER A 125 -1.83 -23.78 8.65
C SER A 125 -1.39 -22.48 9.35
N SER A 126 -0.21 -21.96 9.01
CA SER A 126 0.35 -20.73 9.55
C SER A 126 0.11 -19.50 8.66
N LEU A 127 -0.64 -19.66 7.56
CA LEU A 127 -1.13 -18.52 6.76
C LEU A 127 -2.01 -17.64 7.64
N SER A 128 -1.46 -16.50 8.08
CA SER A 128 -2.15 -15.57 8.96
C SER A 128 -3.18 -14.75 8.16
N ILE A 129 -4.37 -15.34 8.05
CA ILE A 129 -5.70 -14.77 8.25
C ILE A 129 -5.90 -13.31 7.78
N GLN A 130 -6.71 -13.20 6.72
CA GLN A 130 -7.45 -12.02 6.26
C GLN A 130 -6.56 -10.89 5.73
N SER A 131 -6.11 -11.05 4.49
CA SER A 131 -5.75 -9.91 3.63
C SER A 131 -6.95 -8.98 3.45
N VAL A 132 -6.69 -7.67 3.46
CA VAL A 132 -7.69 -6.61 3.18
C VAL A 132 -7.50 -6.03 1.77
N SER A 133 -6.77 -6.73 0.90
CA SER A 133 -6.58 -6.31 -0.48
C SER A 133 -7.51 -7.05 -1.43
N PRO A 134 -7.99 -6.38 -2.49
CA PRO A 134 -8.66 -7.06 -3.61
C PRO A 134 -7.77 -8.15 -4.21
N TYR A 135 -6.45 -7.90 -4.29
CA TYR A 135 -5.46 -8.77 -4.96
C TYR A 135 -5.01 -9.98 -4.11
N ALA A 136 -5.93 -10.90 -3.84
CA ALA A 136 -5.68 -12.04 -2.95
C ALA A 136 -6.04 -13.41 -3.57
N LEU A 137 -5.38 -14.44 -3.07
CA LEU A 137 -5.80 -15.83 -3.19
C LEU A 137 -6.82 -16.14 -2.09
N TYR A 138 -7.89 -16.82 -2.45
CA TYR A 138 -8.92 -17.30 -1.54
C TYR A 138 -8.71 -18.77 -1.20
N PHE A 139 -8.32 -19.03 0.04
CA PHE A 139 -8.20 -20.38 0.58
C PHE A 139 -9.52 -20.79 1.22
N GLY A 140 -10.01 -21.96 0.85
CA GLY A 140 -11.31 -22.45 1.30
C GLY A 140 -11.34 -23.93 1.59
N PHE A 141 -12.48 -24.35 2.13
CA PHE A 141 -12.80 -25.73 2.45
C PHE A 141 -14.08 -26.13 1.72
N SER A 142 -14.11 -27.37 1.24
CA SER A 142 -15.28 -27.96 0.61
C SER A 142 -15.65 -29.28 1.27
N THR A 143 -16.95 -29.57 1.33
CA THR A 143 -17.45 -30.87 1.79
C THR A 143 -17.37 -31.96 0.72
N ASN A 144 -17.12 -31.59 -0.54
CA ASN A 144 -16.93 -32.50 -1.66
C ASN A 144 -15.66 -32.15 -2.46
N PRO A 145 -15.03 -33.13 -3.14
CA PRO A 145 -13.94 -32.83 -4.08
C PRO A 145 -14.43 -31.89 -5.19
N VAL A 146 -13.72 -30.80 -5.40
CA VAL A 146 -14.01 -29.84 -6.48
C VAL A 146 -13.02 -30.07 -7.61
N ASN A 147 -13.53 -30.47 -8.77
CA ASN A 147 -12.71 -30.67 -9.97
C ASN A 147 -13.23 -29.76 -11.09
N ARG A 148 -13.02 -28.45 -10.91
CA ARG A 148 -13.52 -27.39 -11.79
C ARG A 148 -12.41 -26.40 -12.09
N SER A 149 -12.40 -25.87 -13.31
CA SER A 149 -11.48 -24.79 -13.71
C SER A 149 -11.60 -23.60 -12.74
N GLY A 150 -10.47 -23.05 -12.33
CA GLY A 150 -10.39 -21.96 -11.35
C GLY A 150 -10.19 -22.42 -9.90
N TYR A 151 -10.38 -23.71 -9.60
CA TYR A 151 -10.06 -24.31 -8.30
C TYR A 151 -8.74 -25.07 -8.39
N VAL A 152 -7.85 -24.81 -7.45
CA VAL A 152 -6.59 -25.54 -7.28
C VAL A 152 -6.70 -26.40 -6.03
N ASP A 153 -6.44 -27.70 -6.17
CA ASP A 153 -6.38 -28.62 -5.04
C ASP A 153 -5.25 -28.21 -4.08
N ALA A 154 -5.61 -27.98 -2.81
CA ALA A 154 -4.69 -27.62 -1.74
C ALA A 154 -4.65 -28.68 -0.64
N SER A 155 -5.00 -29.92 -0.96
CA SER A 155 -4.93 -31.08 -0.04
C SER A 155 -3.56 -31.26 0.62
N PHE A 156 -2.46 -30.83 -0.02
CA PHE A 156 -1.12 -30.85 0.56
C PHE A 156 -0.97 -29.99 1.82
N CYS A 157 -1.80 -28.94 1.97
CA CYS A 157 -1.87 -28.12 3.17
C CYS A 157 -2.45 -28.85 4.40
N ASP A 158 -2.95 -30.08 4.23
CA ASP A 158 -3.62 -30.86 5.27
C ASP A 158 -2.68 -31.84 6.00
N LYS A 159 -1.38 -31.51 6.13
CA LYS A 159 -0.45 -32.30 6.94
C LYS A 159 -0.70 -32.09 8.43
N ARG A 160 -1.87 -32.53 8.91
CA ARG A 160 -1.99 -33.04 10.29
C ARG A 160 -1.12 -34.29 10.39
N ASN A 161 0.16 -34.09 10.69
CA ASN A 161 1.05 -35.05 11.35
C ASN A 161 0.78 -36.54 11.00
N THR A 162 0.94 -36.95 9.74
CA THR A 162 0.90 -38.37 9.35
C THR A 162 2.21 -39.06 9.71
N THR A 163 2.57 -38.98 10.98
CA THR A 163 3.55 -39.87 11.61
C THR A 163 2.96 -40.43 12.88
N SER A 164 1.99 -41.34 12.75
CA SER A 164 1.91 -42.59 13.54
C SER A 164 0.62 -43.38 13.25
N THR A 165 0.82 -44.55 12.64
CA THR A 165 0.03 -45.79 12.78
C THR A 165 -1.49 -45.69 12.66
N SER A 166 -1.98 -46.07 11.48
CA SER A 166 -3.30 -46.64 11.25
C SER A 166 -3.62 -47.72 12.29
N ASN A 167 -4.76 -47.56 12.98
CA ASN A 167 -5.76 -48.61 13.27
C ASN A 167 -6.88 -48.03 14.13
N THR A 168 -7.79 -47.26 13.52
CA THR A 168 -9.13 -47.04 14.08
C THR A 168 -10.15 -47.11 12.95
N THR A 169 -10.87 -48.24 12.90
CA THR A 169 -12.16 -48.37 12.22
C THR A 169 -13.17 -47.48 12.95
N SER A 170 -13.27 -46.23 12.51
CA SER A 170 -14.38 -45.33 12.82
C SER A 170 -14.52 -44.38 11.63
N PRO A 171 -15.75 -44.10 11.15
CA PRO A 171 -15.94 -43.20 10.03
C PRO A 171 -15.40 -41.82 10.44
N SER A 172 -14.34 -41.39 9.78
CA SER A 172 -13.64 -40.14 10.08
C SER A 172 -14.62 -38.95 10.00
N PRO A 173 -14.52 -37.97 10.92
CA PRO A 173 -15.39 -36.81 10.90
C PRO A 173 -15.07 -35.99 9.64
N LEU A 174 -16.08 -35.77 8.79
CA LEU A 174 -16.12 -34.84 7.63
C LEU A 174 -14.75 -34.54 7.02
N GLN A 175 -14.36 -35.31 5.99
CA GLN A 175 -13.21 -34.96 5.15
C GLN A 175 -13.52 -33.66 4.42
N ASN A 176 -13.04 -32.54 4.95
CA ASN A 176 -13.07 -31.27 4.25
C ASN A 176 -11.89 -31.22 3.27
N HIS A 177 -12.18 -30.91 2.01
CA HIS A 177 -11.19 -30.74 0.96
C HIS A 177 -10.72 -29.28 0.90
N ASN A 178 -9.41 -29.06 0.95
CA ASN A 178 -8.83 -27.72 0.85
C ASN A 178 -8.69 -27.33 -0.62
N TYR A 179 -9.06 -26.11 -0.95
CA TYR A 179 -8.87 -25.55 -2.29
C TYR A 179 -8.40 -24.10 -2.23
N VAL A 180 -7.84 -23.65 -3.36
CA VAL A 180 -7.52 -22.24 -3.60
C VAL A 180 -8.22 -21.77 -4.87
N VAL A 181 -8.85 -20.60 -4.80
CA VAL A 181 -9.36 -19.87 -5.96
C VAL A 181 -8.71 -18.49 -6.04
N ARG A 182 -8.60 -17.96 -7.25
CA ARG A 182 -8.09 -16.60 -7.51
C ARG A 182 -9.20 -15.55 -7.41
N GLU A 183 -8.78 -14.29 -7.33
CA GLU A 183 -9.67 -13.12 -7.30
C GLU A 183 -10.66 -13.05 -8.47
N ASP A 184 -10.30 -13.56 -9.66
CA ASP A 184 -11.15 -13.51 -10.85
C ASP A 184 -12.47 -14.30 -10.70
N MET A 185 -12.61 -15.10 -9.64
CA MET A 185 -13.84 -15.80 -9.31
C MET A 185 -14.75 -14.94 -8.42
N ASP A 186 -15.91 -14.53 -8.96
CA ASP A 186 -16.97 -13.92 -8.16
C ASP A 186 -17.46 -14.93 -7.09
N ILE A 187 -17.71 -14.45 -5.87
CA ILE A 187 -18.28 -15.25 -4.77
C ILE A 187 -19.57 -15.95 -5.22
N SER A 188 -20.35 -15.33 -6.11
CA SER A 188 -21.56 -15.93 -6.68
C SER A 188 -21.31 -17.19 -7.52
N GLN A 189 -20.07 -17.39 -7.99
CA GLN A 189 -19.64 -18.55 -8.78
C GLN A 189 -19.04 -19.66 -7.92
N LEU A 190 -18.90 -19.43 -6.62
CA LEU A 190 -18.43 -20.42 -5.66
C LEU A 190 -19.43 -21.57 -5.59
N GLU A 191 -18.95 -22.82 -5.62
CA GLU A 191 -19.84 -23.98 -5.51
C GLU A 191 -20.51 -24.02 -4.13
N ASP A 192 -21.77 -24.47 -4.07
CA ASP A 192 -22.56 -24.50 -2.82
C ASP A 192 -21.91 -25.30 -1.68
N SER A 193 -21.05 -26.26 -2.04
CA SER A 193 -20.32 -27.10 -1.07
C SER A 193 -19.06 -26.44 -0.50
N CYS A 194 -18.68 -25.29 -1.04
CA CYS A 194 -17.45 -24.57 -0.77
C CYS A 194 -17.65 -23.37 0.16
N SER A 195 -16.62 -23.07 0.95
CA SER A 195 -16.60 -21.89 1.81
C SER A 195 -15.21 -21.28 1.85
N ILE A 196 -15.13 -19.95 1.83
CA ILE A 196 -13.86 -19.23 1.91
C ILE A 196 -13.49 -19.06 3.39
N GLY A 197 -12.28 -19.49 3.75
CA GLY A 197 -11.75 -19.35 5.09
C GLY A 197 -10.78 -18.17 5.20
N ASN A 198 -9.82 -18.10 4.29
CA ASN A 198 -8.70 -17.15 4.36
C ASN A 198 -8.44 -16.45 3.03
N MET A 199 -7.89 -15.24 3.10
CA MET A 199 -7.44 -14.45 1.96
C MET A 199 -5.96 -14.13 2.15
N VAL A 200 -5.13 -14.38 1.15
CA VAL A 200 -3.68 -14.21 1.23
C VAL A 200 -3.15 -13.47 0.02
N MET A 201 -2.31 -12.46 0.25
CA MET A 201 -1.62 -11.74 -0.84
C MET A 201 -0.57 -12.62 -1.50
N THR A 202 -0.43 -12.50 -2.81
CA THR A 202 0.59 -13.21 -3.59
C THR A 202 1.11 -12.32 -4.71
N SER A 203 2.07 -12.85 -5.47
CA SER A 203 2.68 -12.13 -6.58
C SER A 203 1.66 -11.84 -7.68
N ALA A 204 1.83 -10.70 -8.35
CA ALA A 204 1.00 -10.31 -9.49
C ALA A 204 0.98 -11.38 -10.61
N ASN A 205 2.08 -12.13 -10.77
CA ASN A 205 2.19 -13.19 -11.79
C ASN A 205 1.23 -14.37 -11.54
N ILE A 206 0.82 -14.60 -10.29
CA ILE A 206 -0.16 -15.63 -9.95
C ILE A 206 -1.59 -15.13 -10.16
N LEU A 207 -1.84 -13.87 -9.84
CA LEU A 207 -3.16 -13.27 -10.00
C LEU A 207 -3.48 -12.98 -11.48
N TRP A 208 -2.49 -12.52 -12.25
CA TRP A 208 -2.59 -12.18 -13.67
C TRP A 208 -1.47 -12.85 -14.48
N PRO A 209 -1.55 -14.16 -14.72
CA PRO A 209 -0.54 -14.86 -15.49
C PRO A 209 -0.53 -14.36 -16.94
N ALA A 210 0.67 -14.22 -17.51
CA ALA A 210 0.85 -13.77 -18.89
C ALA A 210 0.32 -14.76 -19.94
N THR A 211 0.12 -16.02 -19.56
CA THR A 211 -0.42 -17.09 -20.41
C THR A 211 -1.63 -17.72 -19.75
N GLU A 212 -2.67 -17.95 -20.53
CA GLU A 212 -3.82 -18.74 -20.07
C GLU A 212 -3.39 -20.18 -19.80
N GLY A 213 -3.56 -20.63 -18.57
CA GLY A 213 -3.19 -21.97 -18.12
C GLY A 213 -3.64 -22.21 -16.69
N ASN A 214 -3.76 -23.49 -16.33
CA ASN A 214 -4.05 -23.87 -14.94
C ASN A 214 -2.79 -23.64 -14.10
N ILE A 215 -2.95 -22.89 -13.00
CA ILE A 215 -1.89 -22.68 -12.02
C ILE A 215 -1.79 -23.94 -11.17
N SER A 216 -0.59 -24.50 -11.04
CA SER A 216 -0.34 -25.62 -10.14
C SER A 216 -0.18 -25.12 -8.69
N PHE A 217 -0.29 -26.03 -7.73
CA PHE A 217 0.03 -25.70 -6.34
C PHE A 217 1.47 -25.19 -6.16
N SER A 218 2.43 -25.74 -6.93
CA SER A 218 3.83 -25.28 -6.88
C SER A 218 3.93 -23.82 -7.29
N ASP A 219 3.21 -23.42 -8.35
CA ASP A 219 3.19 -22.04 -8.81
C ASP A 219 2.57 -21.12 -7.73
N LEU A 220 1.47 -21.53 -7.10
CA LEU A 220 0.88 -20.79 -5.98
C LEU A 220 1.90 -20.60 -4.85
N TYR A 221 2.61 -21.67 -4.49
CA TYR A 221 3.62 -21.64 -3.45
C TYR A 221 4.79 -20.71 -3.82
N ASP A 222 5.28 -20.79 -5.05
CA ASP A 222 6.36 -19.92 -5.54
C ASP A 222 5.93 -18.45 -5.52
N GLY A 223 4.68 -18.16 -5.86
CA GLY A 223 4.11 -16.80 -5.75
C GLY A 223 3.99 -16.32 -4.31
N LEU A 224 3.56 -17.18 -3.38
CA LEU A 224 3.49 -16.85 -1.96
C LEU A 224 4.88 -16.62 -1.37
N ALA A 225 5.84 -17.49 -1.70
CA ALA A 225 7.23 -17.39 -1.27
C ALA A 225 7.92 -16.14 -1.85
N TYR A 226 7.58 -15.75 -3.08
CA TYR A 226 7.98 -14.48 -3.66
C TYR A 226 7.38 -13.28 -2.92
N GLY A 227 6.12 -13.41 -2.47
CA GLY A 227 5.38 -12.37 -1.76
C GLY A 227 4.54 -11.50 -2.69
N PHE A 228 4.29 -10.26 -2.28
CA PHE A 228 3.50 -9.29 -3.05
C PHE A 228 4.13 -7.90 -3.03
N GLU A 229 3.85 -7.11 -4.06
CA GLU A 229 4.30 -5.73 -4.15
C GLU A 229 3.22 -4.73 -3.74
N LEU A 230 3.63 -3.72 -2.97
CA LEU A 230 2.83 -2.52 -2.77
C LEU A 230 3.50 -1.34 -3.46
N LEU A 231 2.67 -0.50 -4.08
CA LEU A 231 3.12 0.76 -4.64
C LEU A 231 3.11 1.86 -3.58
N TRP A 232 4.16 2.69 -3.56
CA TRP A 232 4.31 3.81 -2.63
C TRP A 232 4.41 5.19 -3.31
N TYR A 233 4.12 5.28 -4.61
CA TYR A 233 4.16 6.56 -5.36
C TYR A 233 3.22 7.64 -4.78
N ARG A 234 2.21 7.24 -4.00
CA ARG A 234 1.25 8.17 -3.38
C ARG A 234 1.87 9.20 -2.44
N VAL A 235 3.12 9.03 -2.00
CA VAL A 235 3.84 10.10 -1.27
C VAL A 235 3.91 11.40 -2.06
N TYR A 236 3.92 11.31 -3.40
CA TYR A 236 3.99 12.47 -4.30
C TYR A 236 2.60 13.02 -4.68
N CYS A 237 1.51 12.34 -4.31
CA CYS A 237 0.15 12.73 -4.68
C CYS A 237 -0.48 13.83 -3.80
N GLY A 238 0.09 14.10 -2.62
CA GLY A 238 -0.58 14.93 -1.60
C GLY A 238 -0.99 16.33 -2.07
N GLN A 239 -0.19 16.99 -2.92
CA GLN A 239 -0.56 18.31 -3.46
C GLN A 239 -1.64 18.24 -4.54
N CYS A 240 -1.63 17.19 -5.36
CA CYS A 240 -2.60 16.96 -6.42
C CYS A 240 -3.99 16.71 -5.83
N GLU A 241 -4.07 15.73 -4.93
CA GLU A 241 -5.32 15.33 -4.28
C GLU A 241 -5.90 16.46 -3.42
N ALA A 242 -5.05 17.25 -2.75
CA ALA A 242 -5.49 18.42 -1.99
C ALA A 242 -6.11 19.53 -2.85
N ARG A 243 -5.89 19.52 -4.17
CA ARG A 243 -6.54 20.43 -5.14
C ARG A 243 -7.75 19.79 -5.82
N GLY A 244 -8.19 18.63 -5.34
CA GLY A 244 -9.26 17.84 -5.97
C GLY A 244 -8.84 17.18 -7.28
N GLY A 245 -7.52 17.06 -7.52
CA GLY A 245 -6.99 16.31 -8.66
C GLY A 245 -6.90 14.81 -8.37
N TYR A 246 -6.89 14.04 -9.44
CA TYR A 246 -6.66 12.59 -9.43
C TYR A 246 -5.19 12.30 -9.74
N CYS A 247 -4.57 11.44 -8.93
CA CYS A 247 -3.15 11.14 -9.01
C CYS A 247 -2.95 9.70 -9.47
N LEU A 248 -2.10 9.49 -10.48
CA LEU A 248 -1.87 8.20 -11.13
C LEU A 248 -0.40 8.01 -11.44
N LEU A 249 0.07 6.76 -11.40
CA LEU A 249 1.40 6.38 -11.87
C LEU A 249 1.32 5.99 -13.35
N GLY A 250 2.16 6.59 -14.19
CA GLY A 250 2.28 6.23 -15.60
C GLY A 250 2.96 4.86 -15.74
N PHE A 251 2.32 3.94 -16.45
CA PHE A 251 2.80 2.56 -16.59
C PHE A 251 4.09 2.44 -17.42
N GLU A 252 4.32 3.36 -18.37
CA GLU A 252 5.48 3.30 -19.27
C GLU A 252 6.68 4.10 -18.75
N ASP A 253 6.42 5.23 -18.11
CA ASP A 253 7.44 6.20 -17.69
C ASP A 253 7.75 6.13 -16.19
N ASN A 254 6.94 5.40 -15.40
CA ASN A 254 6.97 5.40 -13.94
C ASN A 254 6.92 6.83 -13.38
N VAL A 255 6.19 7.74 -14.02
CA VAL A 255 6.04 9.12 -13.56
C VAL A 255 4.70 9.29 -12.85
N VAL A 256 4.70 10.02 -11.74
CA VAL A 256 3.46 10.37 -11.04
C VAL A 256 2.80 11.56 -11.73
N HIS A 257 1.65 11.31 -12.34
CA HIS A 257 0.83 12.29 -13.05
C HIS A 257 -0.31 12.80 -12.17
N CYS A 258 -0.67 14.08 -12.36
CA CYS A 258 -1.82 14.70 -11.71
C CYS A 258 -2.80 15.17 -12.79
N SER A 259 -4.02 14.62 -12.77
CA SER A 259 -5.09 14.94 -13.72
C SER A 259 -6.26 15.62 -13.00
N GLY A 260 -6.75 16.73 -13.54
CA GLY A 260 -7.80 17.53 -12.91
C GLY A 260 -7.31 18.34 -11.71
N GLY A 261 -7.92 19.50 -11.47
CA GLY A 261 -7.53 20.42 -10.39
C GLY A 261 -8.00 21.85 -10.66
N GLY A 262 -9.28 22.11 -10.36
CA GLY A 262 -9.85 23.46 -10.35
C GLY A 262 -9.65 24.15 -9.00
N ALA A 263 -9.52 25.48 -9.01
CA ALA A 263 -9.12 26.31 -7.87
C ALA A 263 -9.81 25.98 -6.52
N ARG A 264 -8.97 25.78 -5.49
CA ARG A 264 -9.20 25.87 -4.03
C ARG A 264 -10.56 25.36 -3.50
N THR A 265 -10.51 24.16 -2.94
CA THR A 265 -11.24 23.83 -1.70
C THR A 265 -10.24 23.40 -0.65
N ASN A 266 -10.30 24.03 0.53
CA ASN A 266 -9.40 23.80 1.64
C ASN A 266 -9.90 22.58 2.44
N THR A 267 -9.66 21.37 1.93
CA THR A 267 -9.94 20.14 2.67
C THR A 267 -8.63 19.64 3.28
N ARG A 268 -8.52 19.79 4.61
CA ARG A 268 -7.54 19.06 5.42
C ARG A 268 -7.92 17.57 5.38
N THR A 269 -7.48 16.86 4.35
CA THR A 269 -7.57 15.40 4.33
C THR A 269 -6.18 14.86 4.65
N ARG A 270 -5.94 14.56 5.93
CA ARG A 270 -4.80 13.72 6.33
C ARG A 270 -5.15 12.29 5.96
N ILE A 271 -4.71 11.85 4.79
CA ILE A 271 -4.86 10.46 4.36
C ILE A 271 -3.60 9.72 4.80
N ARG A 272 -3.77 8.66 5.58
CA ARG A 272 -2.71 7.71 5.91
C ARG A 272 -2.33 6.97 4.63
N ASN A 273 -1.12 7.22 4.13
CA ASN A 273 -0.82 7.02 2.70
C ASN A 273 -0.24 5.66 2.30
N ILE A 274 -0.08 4.70 3.22
CA ILE A 274 0.29 3.32 2.83
C ILE A 274 -0.95 2.46 2.55
N LEU A 275 -2.06 2.71 3.25
CA LEU A 275 -3.22 1.82 3.25
C LEU A 275 -4.17 2.03 2.08
N ARG A 276 -4.16 3.21 1.45
CA ARG A 276 -5.07 3.50 0.34
C ARG A 276 -4.88 2.55 -0.84
N ASN A 277 -3.64 2.14 -1.13
CA ASN A 277 -3.37 1.21 -2.23
C ASN A 277 -3.77 -0.23 -1.89
N VAL A 278 -3.77 -0.61 -0.61
CA VAL A 278 -4.28 -1.91 -0.16
C VAL A 278 -5.81 -1.96 -0.21
N LEU A 279 -6.49 -0.86 0.16
CA LEU A 279 -7.94 -0.83 0.35
C LEU A 279 -8.77 -0.36 -0.85
N LEU A 280 -8.22 0.45 -1.75
CA LEU A 280 -9.08 1.14 -2.71
C LEU A 280 -9.34 0.42 -4.02
N GLY A 281 -8.62 -0.67 -4.35
CA GLY A 281 -8.92 -1.48 -5.55
C GLY A 281 -9.43 -0.61 -6.70
N GLU A 282 -8.70 0.46 -7.03
CA GLU A 282 -9.22 1.45 -7.97
C GLU A 282 -9.21 0.77 -9.33
N HIS A 283 -10.38 0.21 -9.68
CA HIS A 283 -10.72 -0.24 -11.01
C HIS A 283 -10.40 0.89 -11.99
N ILE A 284 -9.57 0.57 -12.97
CA ILE A 284 -9.52 1.27 -14.26
C ILE A 284 -10.90 1.19 -14.90
#